data_AF-A0A9W8KJS3-F1
#
_entry.id   AF-A0A9W8KJS3-F1
#
_cell.length_a   1.000
_cell.length_b   1.000
_cell.length_c   1.000
_cell.angle_alpha   90.00
_cell.angle_beta   90.00
_cell.angle_gamma   90.00
#
_symmetry.space_group_name_H-M   'P 1'
#
loop_
_entity.id
_entity.type
_entity.pdbx_description
1 polymer ?
#
loop_
_entity_poly.entity_id
_entity_poly.type
_entity_poly.pdbx_seq_one_letter_code
_entity_poly.pdbx_strand_id
1 'polypeptide(L)'
;MLVRRNSSGEARGMLIDFDHSISINDKNDPTHAERTGTLQFMSISNLDKSELKPTALDDWESMLYILCWVGTFGWNSSTRANKTGDSGKSRQLDRWHKGTLKEIAKAKRTDLDTYKAFRAITGEFNLGLKNIDLLFNLVKELRDVLIDKNSGKLAGALKQEEIILNTKMGAYGNVVLSDPFEERVAKWEELSESLLTVLEDFAQKAGKRLGILL
;
A
#
# COMPACT_ATOMS: atom_id res chain seq x y z
N MET A 1 10.34 5.11 11.91
CA MET A 1 9.44 6.28 12.11
C MET A 1 9.51 6.75 13.55
N LEU A 2 9.91 8.02 13.77
CA LEU A 2 9.89 8.65 15.08
C LEU A 2 8.59 9.46 15.21
N VAL A 3 7.88 9.32 16.33
CA VAL A 3 6.73 10.19 16.63
C VAL A 3 7.16 11.20 17.68
N ARG A 4 7.30 12.46 17.28
CA ARG A 4 7.57 13.57 18.18
C ARG A 4 6.26 14.24 18.56
N ARG A 5 5.97 14.37 19.86
CA ARG A 5 4.86 15.21 20.32
C ARG A 5 5.35 16.65 20.48
N ASN A 6 4.59 17.62 19.99
CA ASN A 6 4.84 19.02 20.32
C ASN A 6 4.36 19.34 21.75
N SER A 7 4.57 20.58 22.18
CA SER A 7 4.18 21.08 23.51
C SER A 7 2.66 21.09 23.75
N SER A 8 1.84 21.04 22.71
CA SER A 8 0.38 20.85 22.81
C SER A 8 -0.04 19.37 22.87
N GLY A 9 0.91 18.44 22.81
CA GLY A 9 0.66 16.99 22.86
C GLY A 9 0.30 16.36 21.51
N GLU A 10 0.29 17.14 20.43
CA GLU A 10 0.02 16.66 19.08
C GLU A 10 1.21 15.86 18.55
N ALA A 11 0.92 14.64 18.09
CA ALA A 11 1.90 13.76 17.48
C ALA A 11 2.23 14.24 16.05
N ARG A 12 3.48 14.59 15.79
CA ARG A 12 4.05 14.74 14.44
C ARG A 12 4.96 13.56 14.15
N GLY A 13 4.72 12.89 13.03
CA GLY A 13 5.60 11.86 12.52
C GLY A 13 6.82 12.48 11.85
N MET A 14 7.98 11.85 12.02
CA MET A 14 9.19 12.14 11.26
C MET A 14 9.68 10.82 10.65
N LEU A 15 9.89 10.82 9.33
CA LEU A 15 10.64 9.77 8.67
C LEU A 15 12.08 9.83 9.20
N ILE A 16 12.59 8.67 9.59
CA ILE A 16 13.94 8.48 10.13
C ILE A 16 14.50 7.25 9.46
N ASP A 17 15.80 7.00 9.66
CA ASP A 17 16.49 5.80 9.19
C ASP A 17 16.62 5.81 7.66
N PHE A 18 17.45 6.75 7.16
CA PHE A 18 17.76 6.91 5.73
C PHE A 18 19.03 6.15 5.33
N ASP A 19 19.57 5.30 6.20
CA ASP A 19 20.82 4.55 5.98
C ASP A 19 20.71 3.54 4.82
N HIS A 20 19.48 3.25 4.40
CA HIS A 20 19.16 2.41 3.24
C HIS A 20 18.54 3.20 2.06
N SER A 21 18.59 4.54 2.08
CA SER A 21 18.10 5.36 0.96
C SER A 21 19.08 5.33 -0.22
N ILE A 22 18.54 5.27 -1.43
CA ILE A 22 19.31 5.29 -2.67
C ILE A 22 19.10 6.61 -3.42
N SER A 23 20.16 7.13 -4.04
CA SER A 23 20.03 8.26 -4.95
C SER A 23 19.44 7.77 -6.28
N ILE A 24 18.31 8.35 -6.69
CA ILE A 24 17.61 8.00 -7.95
C ILE A 24 18.52 8.17 -9.19
N ASN A 25 19.47 9.10 -9.10
CA ASN A 25 20.43 9.43 -10.15
C ASN A 25 21.68 8.54 -10.15
N ASP A 26 21.92 7.78 -9.09
CA ASP A 26 23.10 6.92 -8.98
C ASP A 26 22.76 5.53 -9.51
N LYS A 27 22.92 5.35 -10.82
CA LYS A 27 22.48 4.17 -11.56
C LYS A 27 23.35 2.92 -11.34
N ASN A 28 24.45 3.04 -10.59
CA ASN A 28 25.54 2.08 -10.60
C ASN A 28 25.97 1.58 -9.22
N ASP A 29 25.25 1.87 -8.13
CA ASP A 29 25.64 1.32 -6.84
C ASP A 29 25.18 -0.14 -6.68
N PRO A 30 26.08 -1.14 -6.77
CA PRO A 30 25.72 -2.55 -6.66
C PRO A 30 25.69 -3.01 -5.19
N THR A 31 25.92 -2.12 -4.22
CA THR A 31 26.31 -2.52 -2.86
C THR A 31 25.17 -2.95 -1.94
N HIS A 32 23.90 -2.71 -2.27
CA HIS A 32 22.78 -3.14 -1.40
C HIS A 32 22.16 -4.47 -1.84
N ALA A 33 23.00 -5.51 -1.89
CA ALA A 33 22.57 -6.91 -2.09
C ALA A 33 22.03 -7.59 -0.82
N GLU A 34 22.15 -6.95 0.34
CA GLU A 34 21.53 -7.45 1.58
C GLU A 34 20.18 -6.78 1.79
N ARG A 35 19.11 -7.59 1.65
CA ARG A 35 17.71 -7.18 1.78
C ARG A 35 17.41 -6.69 3.20
N THR A 36 17.69 -5.44 3.48
CA THR A 36 17.35 -4.78 4.73
C THR A 36 15.95 -4.18 4.59
N GLY A 37 14.97 -4.79 5.24
CA GLY A 37 13.61 -4.29 5.24
C GLY A 37 12.70 -5.14 6.09
N THR A 38 11.75 -4.50 6.77
CA THR A 38 10.75 -5.22 7.56
C THR A 38 9.78 -5.92 6.61
N LEU A 39 9.70 -7.26 6.66
CA LEU A 39 8.99 -8.08 5.66
C LEU A 39 7.54 -7.64 5.40
N GLN A 40 6.79 -7.26 6.45
CA GLN A 40 5.42 -6.77 6.26
C GLN A 40 5.30 -5.52 5.40
N PHE A 41 6.35 -4.69 5.34
CA PHE A 41 6.31 -3.41 4.64
C PHE A 41 7.13 -3.41 3.34
N MET A 42 7.96 -4.42 3.11
CA MET A 42 8.73 -4.55 1.87
C MET A 42 7.83 -4.69 0.63
N SER A 43 8.14 -3.99 -0.47
CA SER A 43 7.40 -4.12 -1.74
C SER A 43 7.50 -5.53 -2.34
N ILE A 44 6.54 -5.90 -3.19
CA ILE A 44 6.52 -7.18 -3.90
C ILE A 44 7.76 -7.33 -4.78
N SER A 45 8.19 -6.27 -5.48
CA SER A 45 9.41 -6.29 -6.30
C SER A 45 10.64 -6.68 -5.46
N ASN A 46 10.78 -6.06 -4.29
CA ASN A 46 11.84 -6.36 -3.35
C ASN A 46 11.71 -7.75 -2.70
N LEU A 47 10.48 -8.28 -2.55
CA LEU A 47 10.19 -9.62 -2.01
C LEU A 47 10.40 -10.75 -3.04
N ASP A 48 10.19 -10.49 -4.32
CA ASP A 48 10.41 -11.45 -5.41
C ASP A 48 11.85 -11.43 -5.94
N LYS A 49 12.69 -10.48 -5.49
CA LYS A 49 14.01 -10.21 -6.07
C LYS A 49 13.89 -9.95 -7.57
N SER A 50 12.95 -9.09 -7.93
CA SER A 50 12.77 -8.71 -9.32
C SER A 50 14.04 -8.05 -9.85
N GLU A 51 14.38 -8.33 -11.11
CA GLU A 51 15.47 -7.63 -11.83
C GLU A 51 15.04 -6.21 -12.26
N LEU A 52 13.81 -5.79 -11.90
CA LEU A 52 13.32 -4.44 -12.12
C LEU A 52 14.12 -3.45 -11.28
N LYS A 53 14.43 -2.30 -11.88
CA LYS A 53 15.09 -1.21 -11.17
C LYS A 53 14.19 -0.72 -10.01
N PRO A 54 14.74 -0.55 -8.79
CA PRO A 54 14.00 0.07 -7.69
C PRO A 54 13.52 1.48 -8.06
N THR A 55 12.32 1.84 -7.62
CA THR A 55 11.71 3.15 -7.87
C THR A 55 11.02 3.68 -6.62
N ALA A 56 10.60 4.95 -6.63
CA ALA A 56 9.79 5.50 -5.54
C ALA A 56 8.47 4.74 -5.31
N LEU A 57 7.99 3.94 -6.28
CA LEU A 57 6.80 3.12 -6.09
C LEU A 57 6.98 2.00 -5.06
N ASP A 58 8.20 1.56 -4.80
CA ASP A 58 8.49 0.60 -3.73
C ASP A 58 8.19 1.21 -2.35
N ASP A 59 8.51 2.50 -2.17
CA ASP A 59 8.20 3.26 -0.96
C ASP A 59 6.70 3.55 -0.85
N TRP A 60 6.04 3.90 -1.96
CA TRP A 60 4.59 4.10 -1.99
C TRP A 60 3.81 2.82 -1.63
N GLU A 61 4.24 1.68 -2.15
CA GLU A 61 3.68 0.38 -1.79
C GLU A 61 3.92 0.07 -0.31
N SER A 62 5.12 0.35 0.20
CA SER A 62 5.45 0.21 1.61
C SER A 62 4.54 1.08 2.50
N MET A 63 4.26 2.32 2.08
CA MET A 63 3.34 3.22 2.77
C MET A 63 1.91 2.65 2.81
N LEU A 64 1.41 2.11 1.69
CA LEU A 64 0.12 1.44 1.64
C LEU A 64 0.06 0.29 2.68
N TYR A 65 1.13 -0.51 2.78
CA TYR A 65 1.20 -1.60 3.74
C TYR A 65 1.20 -1.12 5.20
N ILE A 66 1.93 -0.05 5.51
CA ILE A 66 1.91 0.57 6.84
C ILE A 66 0.51 1.05 7.20
N LEU A 67 -0.19 1.71 6.28
CA LEU A 67 -1.54 2.22 6.51
C LEU A 67 -2.55 1.09 6.73
N CYS A 68 -2.48 0.02 5.95
CA CYS A 68 -3.28 -1.18 6.19
C CYS A 68 -2.97 -1.81 7.55
N TRP A 69 -1.69 -1.91 7.91
CA TRP A 69 -1.28 -2.44 9.20
C TRP A 69 -1.81 -1.60 10.37
N VAL A 70 -1.71 -0.27 10.29
CA VAL A 70 -2.26 0.65 11.29
C VAL A 70 -3.78 0.55 11.37
N GLY A 71 -4.46 0.45 10.22
CA GLY A 71 -5.91 0.29 10.17
C GLY A 71 -6.38 -0.98 10.88
N THR A 72 -5.68 -2.09 10.68
CA THR A 72 -6.04 -3.39 11.26
C THR A 72 -5.59 -3.55 12.71
N PHE A 73 -4.34 -3.19 13.03
CA PHE A 73 -3.71 -3.47 14.32
C PHE A 73 -3.65 -2.27 15.26
N GLY A 74 -3.91 -1.05 14.79
CA GLY A 74 -3.64 0.17 15.53
C GLY A 74 -2.15 0.52 15.58
N TRP A 75 -1.83 1.62 16.26
CA TRP A 75 -0.48 2.24 16.24
C TRP A 75 0.13 2.39 17.64
N ASN A 76 -0.62 2.12 18.70
CA ASN A 76 -0.14 2.13 20.09
C ASN A 76 -1.01 1.23 20.99
N SER A 77 -0.63 1.08 22.26
CA SER A 77 -1.35 0.23 23.23
C SER A 77 -2.83 0.56 23.41
N SER A 78 -3.22 1.84 23.31
CA SER A 78 -4.61 2.26 23.50
C SER A 78 -5.48 2.13 22.25
N THR A 79 -4.85 2.02 21.08
CA THR A 79 -5.54 1.86 19.78
C THR A 79 -5.40 0.45 19.21
N ARG A 80 -4.54 -0.38 19.81
CA ARG A 80 -4.46 -1.79 19.47
C ARG A 80 -5.84 -2.40 19.61
N ALA A 81 -6.28 -3.09 18.55
CA ALA A 81 -7.51 -3.88 18.60
C ALA A 81 -7.41 -4.77 19.85
N ASN A 82 -8.29 -4.57 20.83
CA ASN A 82 -8.21 -5.24 22.11
C ASN A 82 -8.07 -6.75 21.89
N LYS A 83 -7.12 -7.38 22.59
CA LYS A 83 -6.94 -8.84 22.66
C LYS A 83 -8.19 -9.61 23.13
N THR A 84 -9.29 -8.94 23.47
CA THR A 84 -10.42 -9.48 24.24
C THR A 84 -11.54 -10.07 23.38
N GLY A 85 -11.21 -10.79 22.30
CA GLY A 85 -12.22 -11.56 21.56
C GLY A 85 -11.75 -12.25 20.28
N ASP A 86 -10.58 -11.89 19.77
CA ASP A 86 -10.11 -12.32 18.44
C ASP A 86 -8.79 -13.11 18.48
N SER A 87 -8.38 -13.57 19.68
CA SER A 87 -7.06 -14.15 19.97
C SER A 87 -6.74 -15.48 19.26
N GLY A 88 -7.56 -15.90 18.29
CA GLY A 88 -7.34 -17.11 17.50
C GLY A 88 -7.69 -16.96 16.01
N LYS A 89 -8.19 -15.82 15.53
CA LYS A 89 -8.42 -15.63 14.09
C LYS A 89 -7.16 -15.06 13.45
N SER A 90 -6.54 -15.85 12.59
CA SER A 90 -5.52 -15.34 11.67
C SER A 90 -6.15 -14.24 10.83
N ARG A 91 -5.54 -13.06 10.88
CA ARG A 91 -5.91 -11.92 10.03
C ARG A 91 -5.30 -12.09 8.67
N GLN A 92 -5.88 -11.48 7.65
CA GLN A 92 -5.33 -11.53 6.30
C GLN A 92 -3.89 -10.98 6.27
N LEU A 93 -3.64 -9.89 7.00
CA LEU A 93 -2.32 -9.25 7.12
C LEU A 93 -1.27 -10.09 7.84
N ASP A 94 -1.64 -11.17 8.53
CA ASP A 94 -0.66 -12.09 9.11
C ASP A 94 0.23 -12.72 8.02
N ARG A 95 -0.34 -12.93 6.83
CA ARG A 95 0.38 -13.50 5.67
C ARG A 95 1.42 -12.56 5.08
N TRP A 96 1.42 -11.27 5.47
CA TRP A 96 2.42 -10.31 4.99
C TRP A 96 3.74 -10.40 5.76
N HIS A 97 3.83 -11.17 6.86
CA HIS A 97 5.08 -11.33 7.62
C HIS A 97 5.39 -12.76 8.06
N LYS A 98 4.49 -13.72 7.80
CA LYS A 98 4.68 -15.13 8.15
C LYS A 98 4.95 -15.96 6.91
N GLY A 99 5.99 -16.77 6.96
CA GLY A 99 6.39 -17.68 5.87
C GLY A 99 7.65 -17.22 5.15
N THR A 100 7.89 -17.84 4.00
CA THR A 100 8.99 -17.52 3.09
C THR A 100 8.73 -16.22 2.33
N LEU A 101 9.79 -15.61 1.80
CA LEU A 101 9.70 -14.36 1.04
C LEU A 101 8.75 -14.47 -0.16
N LYS A 102 8.76 -15.63 -0.84
CA LYS A 102 7.87 -15.94 -1.95
C LYS A 102 6.41 -16.08 -1.52
N GLU A 103 6.15 -16.68 -0.36
CA GLU A 103 4.79 -16.77 0.20
C GLU A 103 4.24 -15.40 0.58
N ILE A 104 5.08 -14.55 1.17
CA ILE A 104 4.73 -13.17 1.53
C ILE A 104 4.45 -12.35 0.27
N ALA A 105 5.32 -12.40 -0.74
CA ALA A 105 5.11 -11.72 -2.03
C ALA A 105 3.80 -12.14 -2.68
N LYS A 106 3.55 -13.46 -2.77
CA LYS A 106 2.33 -14.02 -3.34
C LYS A 106 1.08 -13.56 -2.59
N ALA A 107 1.13 -13.52 -1.26
CA ALA A 107 0.01 -13.06 -0.44
C ALA A 107 -0.31 -11.58 -0.74
N LYS A 108 0.68 -10.69 -0.67
CA LYS A 108 0.53 -9.27 -0.98
C LYS A 108 -0.02 -9.04 -2.38
N ARG A 109 0.54 -9.75 -3.37
CA ARG A 109 0.13 -9.68 -4.77
C ARG A 109 -1.34 -10.06 -4.92
N THR A 110 -1.74 -11.19 -4.34
CA THR A 110 -3.13 -11.68 -4.35
C THR A 110 -4.08 -10.67 -3.69
N ASP A 111 -3.66 -10.06 -2.58
CA ASP A 111 -4.47 -9.11 -1.83
C ASP A 111 -4.65 -7.78 -2.56
N LEU A 112 -3.70 -7.38 -3.40
CA LEU A 112 -3.75 -6.16 -4.21
C LEU A 112 -4.33 -6.38 -5.62
N ASP A 113 -4.37 -7.61 -6.12
CA ASP A 113 -4.75 -7.99 -7.49
C ASP A 113 -6.19 -7.61 -7.88
N THR A 114 -7.11 -7.55 -6.91
CA THR A 114 -8.49 -7.16 -7.19
C THR A 114 -9.06 -6.28 -6.08
N TYR A 115 -10.03 -5.43 -6.44
CA TYR A 115 -10.79 -4.65 -5.46
C TYR A 115 -11.44 -5.55 -4.39
N LYS A 116 -11.96 -6.72 -4.78
CA LYS A 116 -12.58 -7.66 -3.85
C LYS A 116 -11.58 -8.22 -2.84
N ALA A 117 -10.39 -8.62 -3.29
CA ALA A 117 -9.33 -9.11 -2.41
C ALA A 117 -8.85 -8.00 -1.47
N PHE A 118 -8.62 -6.79 -1.99
CA PHE A 118 -8.19 -5.65 -1.18
C PHE A 118 -9.25 -5.23 -0.16
N ARG A 119 -10.53 -5.31 -0.55
CA ARG A 119 -11.65 -5.07 0.37
C ARG A 119 -11.67 -6.05 1.54
N ALA A 120 -11.21 -7.30 1.36
CA ALA A 120 -11.10 -8.24 2.47
C ALA A 120 -10.08 -7.79 3.52
N ILE A 121 -8.99 -7.13 3.10
CA ILE A 121 -7.99 -6.53 4.02
C ILE A 121 -8.60 -5.36 4.79
N THR A 122 -9.16 -4.41 4.06
CA THR A 122 -9.75 -3.20 4.66
C THR A 122 -10.99 -3.49 5.51
N GLY A 123 -11.67 -4.61 5.27
CA GLY A 123 -12.76 -5.13 6.11
C GLY A 123 -12.31 -5.59 7.50
N GLU A 124 -11.02 -5.84 7.71
CA GLU A 124 -10.44 -6.17 9.03
C GLU A 124 -9.95 -4.93 9.79
N PHE A 125 -10.21 -3.73 9.27
CA PHE A 125 -9.85 -2.50 9.97
C PHE A 125 -10.56 -2.39 11.31
N ASN A 126 -9.83 -1.98 12.33
CA ASN A 126 -10.34 -1.80 13.68
C ASN A 126 -11.31 -0.61 13.70
N LEU A 127 -12.61 -0.91 13.71
CA LEU A 127 -13.69 0.09 13.78
C LEU A 127 -13.65 0.96 15.05
N GLY A 128 -12.91 0.55 16.08
CA GLY A 128 -12.67 1.36 17.28
C GLY A 128 -11.66 2.50 17.09
N LEU A 129 -10.97 2.56 15.94
CA LEU A 129 -10.07 3.67 15.62
C LEU A 129 -10.89 4.91 15.23
N LYS A 130 -10.57 6.05 15.84
CA LYS A 130 -11.17 7.34 15.44
C LYS A 130 -10.81 7.65 13.99
N ASN A 131 -11.79 8.10 13.22
CA ASN A 131 -11.65 8.46 11.80
C ASN A 131 -11.14 7.33 10.90
N ILE A 132 -11.45 6.07 11.25
CA ILE A 132 -11.06 4.91 10.45
C ILE A 132 -11.61 4.95 9.02
N ASP A 133 -12.73 5.63 8.81
CA ASP A 133 -13.33 5.86 7.51
C ASP A 133 -12.46 6.75 6.61
N LEU A 134 -11.75 7.74 7.19
CA LEU A 134 -10.76 8.53 6.45
C LEU A 134 -9.59 7.65 6.00
N LEU A 135 -9.07 6.82 6.89
CA LEU A 135 -7.98 5.90 6.56
C LEU A 135 -8.40 4.88 5.49
N PHE A 136 -9.62 4.35 5.59
CA PHE A 136 -10.20 3.44 4.60
C PHE A 136 -10.24 4.08 3.20
N ASN A 137 -10.72 5.32 3.10
CA ASN A 137 -10.77 6.03 1.82
C ASN A 137 -9.36 6.29 1.27
N LEU A 138 -8.42 6.69 2.14
CA LEU A 138 -7.04 6.93 1.75
C LEU A 138 -6.38 5.69 1.15
N VAL A 139 -6.43 4.54 1.85
CA VAL A 139 -5.78 3.32 1.34
C VAL A 139 -6.42 2.82 0.06
N LYS A 140 -7.73 3.05 -0.12
CA LYS A 140 -8.43 2.73 -1.35
C LYS A 140 -7.94 3.61 -2.50
N GLU A 141 -7.93 4.93 -2.33
CA GLU A 141 -7.48 5.86 -3.37
C GLU A 141 -6.01 5.62 -3.76
N LEU A 142 -5.14 5.36 -2.78
CA LEU A 142 -3.74 5.01 -3.04
C LEU A 142 -3.61 3.69 -3.82
N ARG A 143 -4.34 2.64 -3.44
CA ARG A 143 -4.32 1.35 -4.15
C ARG A 143 -4.87 1.47 -5.56
N ASP A 144 -5.91 2.28 -5.76
CA ASP A 144 -6.49 2.53 -7.08
C ASP A 144 -5.47 3.21 -8.01
N VAL A 145 -4.65 4.15 -7.52
CA VAL A 145 -3.58 4.77 -8.32
C VAL A 145 -2.40 3.81 -8.53
N LEU A 146 -2.00 3.07 -7.50
CA LEU A 146 -0.85 2.17 -7.56
C LEU A 146 -1.06 0.97 -8.50
N ILE A 147 -2.28 0.45 -8.56
CA ILE A 147 -2.55 -0.88 -9.14
C ILE A 147 -3.64 -0.86 -10.21
N ASP A 148 -4.65 0.01 -10.15
CA ASP A 148 -5.78 -0.05 -11.09
C ASP A 148 -5.58 0.76 -12.37
N LYS A 149 -6.35 0.37 -13.38
CA LYS A 149 -6.52 1.05 -14.68
C LYS A 149 -7.22 2.43 -14.58
N ASN A 150 -7.40 3.00 -13.38
CA ASN A 150 -8.31 4.14 -13.18
C ASN A 150 -7.88 5.44 -13.85
N SER A 151 -6.59 5.61 -14.15
CA SER A 151 -6.08 6.78 -14.86
C SER A 151 -5.91 6.55 -16.37
N GLY A 152 -6.22 5.36 -16.89
CA GLY A 152 -5.85 4.94 -18.25
C GLY A 152 -4.33 4.74 -18.43
N LYS A 153 -3.54 4.89 -17.36
CA LYS A 153 -2.07 4.81 -17.40
C LYS A 153 -1.56 3.38 -17.27
N LEU A 154 -2.32 2.48 -16.65
CA LEU A 154 -1.97 1.05 -16.53
C LEU A 154 -3.06 0.21 -17.20
N ALA A 155 -2.70 -0.95 -17.77
CA ALA A 155 -3.68 -2.00 -18.03
C ALA A 155 -4.24 -2.52 -16.69
N GLY A 156 -3.41 -2.50 -15.65
CA GLY A 156 -3.82 -2.51 -14.25
C GLY A 156 -4.34 -3.86 -13.75
N ALA A 157 -4.63 -3.91 -12.45
CA ALA A 157 -5.37 -5.02 -11.85
C ALA A 157 -6.72 -5.23 -12.54
N LEU A 158 -7.11 -6.49 -12.66
CA LEU A 158 -8.36 -6.87 -13.31
C LEU A 158 -9.56 -6.26 -12.59
N LYS A 159 -10.25 -5.32 -13.25
CA LYS A 159 -11.59 -4.91 -12.82
C LYS A 159 -12.55 -6.07 -13.05
N GLN A 160 -13.08 -6.62 -11.96
CA GLN A 160 -14.05 -7.72 -12.01
C GLN A 160 -15.27 -7.40 -12.90
N GLU A 161 -15.64 -6.13 -13.02
CA GLU A 161 -16.72 -5.64 -13.88
C GLU A 161 -16.40 -5.69 -15.39
N GLU A 162 -15.14 -5.43 -15.78
CA GLU A 162 -14.71 -5.43 -17.20
C GLU A 162 -14.67 -6.86 -17.75
N ILE A 163 -14.28 -7.85 -16.94
CA ILE A 163 -14.36 -9.28 -17.30
C ILE A 163 -15.81 -9.72 -17.46
N ILE A 164 -16.70 -9.36 -16.52
CA ILE A 164 -18.11 -9.76 -16.58
C ILE A 164 -18.78 -9.16 -17.83
N LEU A 165 -18.48 -7.91 -18.19
CA LEU A 165 -18.98 -7.27 -19.39
C LEU A 165 -18.42 -7.92 -20.66
N ASN A 166 -17.10 -8.11 -20.77
CA ASN A 166 -16.48 -8.73 -21.95
C ASN A 166 -16.93 -10.19 -22.15
N THR A 167 -17.09 -10.93 -21.06
CA THR A 167 -17.60 -12.31 -21.08
C THR A 167 -19.07 -12.36 -21.50
N LYS A 168 -19.90 -11.41 -21.04
CA LYS A 168 -21.31 -11.29 -21.44
C LYS A 168 -21.48 -10.82 -22.89
N MET A 169 -20.53 -10.07 -23.44
CA MET A 169 -20.57 -9.57 -24.83
C MET A 169 -19.92 -10.51 -25.84
N GLY A 170 -19.44 -11.70 -25.44
CA GLY A 170 -18.82 -12.67 -26.34
C GLY A 170 -17.49 -12.21 -26.96
N ALA A 171 -16.89 -11.15 -26.41
CA ALA A 171 -15.64 -10.59 -26.89
C ALA A 171 -14.47 -11.36 -26.27
N TYR A 172 -14.09 -12.49 -26.88
CA TYR A 172 -12.80 -13.15 -26.63
C TYR A 172 -11.65 -12.37 -27.28
N GLY A 173 -11.55 -11.07 -26.99
CA GLY A 173 -10.32 -10.33 -27.28
C GLY A 173 -9.21 -10.93 -26.44
N ASN A 174 -8.01 -11.11 -27.01
CA ASN A 174 -6.81 -11.49 -26.26
C ASN A 174 -6.61 -10.47 -25.14
N VAL A 175 -7.07 -10.78 -23.92
CA VAL A 175 -6.77 -9.99 -22.73
C VAL A 175 -5.28 -10.18 -22.51
N VAL A 176 -4.49 -9.21 -22.94
CA VAL A 176 -3.08 -9.15 -22.58
C VAL A 176 -3.05 -8.94 -21.07
N LEU A 177 -2.86 -10.04 -20.34
CA LEU A 177 -2.59 -10.03 -18.91
C LEU A 177 -1.22 -9.41 -18.74
N SER A 178 -1.19 -8.10 -18.67
CA SER A 178 -0.01 -7.36 -18.32
C SER A 178 0.02 -7.25 -16.80
N ASP A 179 1.21 -7.45 -16.22
CA ASP A 179 1.37 -7.46 -14.78
C ASP A 179 1.37 -6.03 -14.24
N PRO A 180 0.37 -5.61 -13.44
CA PRO A 180 0.29 -4.23 -12.96
C PRO A 180 1.51 -3.82 -12.12
N PHE A 181 2.21 -4.77 -11.50
CA PHE A 181 3.41 -4.51 -10.71
C PHE A 181 4.66 -4.25 -11.56
N GLU A 182 4.75 -4.89 -12.73
CA GLU A 182 5.78 -4.62 -13.74
C GLU A 182 5.47 -3.34 -14.53
N GLU A 183 4.22 -3.14 -14.97
CA GLU A 183 3.81 -1.99 -15.79
C GLU A 183 4.12 -0.64 -15.16
N ARG A 184 3.82 -0.52 -13.86
CA ARG A 184 3.97 0.75 -13.12
C ARG A 184 5.41 1.23 -13.06
N VAL A 185 6.40 0.34 -13.19
CA VAL A 185 7.83 0.71 -13.21
C VAL A 185 8.14 1.63 -14.38
N ALA A 186 7.52 1.42 -15.54
CA ALA A 186 7.73 2.28 -16.71
C ALA A 186 7.12 3.70 -16.53
N LYS A 187 6.21 3.87 -15.58
CA LYS A 187 5.45 5.12 -15.35
C LYS A 187 5.59 5.64 -13.93
N TRP A 188 6.67 5.28 -13.26
CA TRP A 188 6.81 5.46 -11.81
C TRP A 188 6.79 6.94 -11.38
N GLU A 189 7.31 7.86 -12.19
CA GLU A 189 7.29 9.30 -11.92
C GLU A 189 5.85 9.85 -11.94
N GLU A 190 5.15 9.60 -13.05
CA GLU A 190 3.77 10.05 -13.25
C GLU A 190 2.79 9.48 -12.19
N LEU A 191 3.00 8.22 -11.80
CA LEU A 191 2.24 7.58 -10.73
C LEU A 191 2.58 8.17 -9.37
N SER A 192 3.85 8.49 -9.11
CA SER A 192 4.27 9.14 -7.87
C SER A 192 3.65 10.53 -7.71
N GLU A 193 3.57 11.32 -8.79
CA GLU A 193 2.87 12.61 -8.79
C GLU A 193 1.37 12.43 -8.48
N SER A 194 0.74 11.43 -9.11
CA SER A 194 -0.68 11.14 -8.87
C SER A 194 -0.94 10.70 -7.42
N LEU A 195 -0.03 9.93 -6.82
CA LEU A 195 -0.11 9.51 -5.42
C LEU A 195 0.11 10.68 -4.45
N LEU A 196 1.00 11.60 -4.81
CA LEU A 196 1.21 12.82 -4.04
C LEU A 196 -0.07 13.68 -4.02
N THR A 197 -0.73 13.85 -5.16
CA THR A 197 -2.03 14.55 -5.22
C THR A 197 -3.08 13.91 -4.32
N VAL A 198 -3.15 12.57 -4.27
CA VAL A 198 -4.06 11.85 -3.34
C VAL A 198 -3.75 12.21 -1.88
N LEU A 199 -2.46 12.23 -1.49
CA LEU A 199 -2.06 12.62 -0.14
C LEU A 199 -2.40 14.08 0.18
N GLU A 200 -2.16 15.00 -0.74
CA GLU A 200 -2.46 16.42 -0.57
C GLU A 200 -3.96 16.66 -0.39
N ASP A 201 -4.78 16.06 -1.25
CA ASP A 201 -6.24 16.13 -1.15
C ASP A 201 -6.74 15.52 0.15
N PHE A 202 -6.18 14.37 0.55
CA PHE A 202 -6.49 13.74 1.82
C PHE A 202 -6.15 14.65 3.00
N ALA A 203 -4.95 15.24 3.00
CA ALA A 203 -4.49 16.12 4.07
C ALA A 203 -5.43 17.33 4.22
N GLN A 204 -5.83 17.96 3.12
CA GLN A 204 -6.80 19.06 3.13
C GLN A 204 -8.18 18.63 3.67
N LYS A 205 -8.71 17.49 3.21
CA LYS A 205 -10.01 16.96 3.66
C LYS A 205 -9.98 16.59 5.14
N ALA A 206 -8.93 15.92 5.59
CA ALA A 206 -8.73 15.51 6.97
C ALA A 206 -8.52 16.73 7.88
N GLY A 207 -7.71 17.70 7.47
CA GLY A 207 -7.49 18.94 8.20
C GLY A 207 -8.79 19.70 8.45
N LYS A 208 -9.61 19.91 7.40
CA LYS A 208 -10.94 20.52 7.50
C LYS A 208 -11.85 19.78 8.48
N ARG A 209 -11.88 18.44 8.42
CA ARG A 209 -12.75 17.62 9.27
C ARG A 209 -12.29 17.58 10.73
N LEU A 210 -10.99 17.64 10.97
CA LEU A 210 -10.40 17.57 12.31
C LEU A 210 -10.23 18.95 12.96
N GLY A 211 -10.57 20.03 12.25
CA GLY A 211 -10.35 21.40 12.72
C GLY A 211 -8.88 21.79 12.78
N ILE A 212 -8.01 21.08 12.05
CA ILE A 212 -6.58 21.34 11.96
C ILE A 212 -6.35 22.14 10.67
N LEU A 213 -6.02 23.43 10.82
CA LEU A 213 -5.50 24.23 9.71
C LEU A 213 -4.08 23.74 9.41
N LEU A 214 -3.91 23.15 8.22
CA LEU A 214 -2.60 22.83 7.64
C LEU A 214 -2.01 24.07 6.97
#